data_AF-A0A1W4XB67-F1
#
_entry.id   AF-A0A1W4XB67-F1
#
_cell.length_a   1.000
_cell.length_b   1.000
_cell.length_c   1.000
_cell.angle_alpha   90.00
_cell.angle_beta   90.00
_cell.angle_gamma   90.00
#
_symmetry.space_group_name_H-M   'P 1'
#
loop_
_entity.id
_entity.type
_entity.pdbx_description
1 polymer ?
#
loop_
_entity_poly.entity_id
_entity_poly.type
_entity_poly.pdbx_seq_one_letter_code
_entity_poly.pdbx_strand_id
1 'polypeptide(L)'
;MASVQLYVDFAECVINEIISRRSDYQKIEYKRHFAALIIQKVFRGYLVRKTIKRWNQAATTIQRWFRGWQLRWHLPEILRQNLELLRWRYYDQCATKIQALWRGYWVRKKIDIKAMIAKRRELQAMNEQTMQTLQNAFRDLREQERMRDFIKKKMKTIRALQNMHHIIRTRDVEGVFSLHGTDKFSDIEKLIIFLSKQKISSVQTRNYSNDSKKECDDNSDSALKLVGLCK
;
A
#
# COMPACT_ATOMS: atom_id res chain seq x y z
N MET A 1 46.17 110.80 18.02
CA MET A 1 45.47 109.69 17.33
C MET A 1 46.21 108.36 17.50
N ALA A 2 47.52 108.28 17.23
CA ALA A 2 48.28 107.03 17.37
C ALA A 2 48.31 106.40 18.79
N SER A 3 48.34 107.19 19.86
CA SER A 3 48.40 106.65 21.24
C SER A 3 47.12 105.96 21.71
N VAL A 4 45.95 106.45 21.29
CA VAL A 4 44.65 105.84 21.66
C VAL A 4 44.45 104.53 20.91
N GLN A 5 44.85 104.48 19.64
CA GLN A 5 44.80 103.25 18.84
C GLN A 5 45.66 102.15 19.45
N LEU A 6 46.88 102.46 19.91
CA LEU A 6 47.76 101.52 20.62
C LEU A 6 47.11 100.89 21.88
N TYR A 7 46.32 101.67 22.64
CA TYR A 7 45.60 101.14 23.80
C TYR A 7 44.42 100.23 23.41
N VAL A 8 43.70 100.58 22.34
CA VAL A 8 42.61 99.75 21.81
C VAL A 8 43.17 98.44 21.26
N ASP A 9 44.24 98.49 20.47
CA ASP A 9 44.90 97.31 19.91
C ASP A 9 45.47 96.41 21.02
N PHE A 10 46.03 97.00 22.09
CA PHE A 10 46.48 96.25 23.26
C PHE A 10 45.32 95.57 24.01
N ALA A 11 44.20 96.28 24.20
CA ALA A 11 43.01 95.72 24.83
C ALA A 11 42.39 94.58 24.00
N GLU A 12 42.32 94.73 22.68
CA GLU A 12 41.87 93.68 21.75
C GLU A 12 42.80 92.46 21.80
N CYS A 13 44.12 92.66 21.86
CA CYS A 13 45.08 91.58 22.01
C CYS A 13 44.85 90.78 23.30
N VAL A 14 44.67 91.46 24.44
CA VAL A 14 44.41 90.82 25.74
C VAL A 14 43.07 90.06 25.72
N ILE A 15 42.02 90.64 25.14
CA ILE A 15 40.72 89.99 25.01
C ILE A 15 40.83 88.72 24.15
N ASN A 16 41.49 88.80 23.00
CA ASN A 16 41.70 87.66 22.10
C ASN A 16 42.53 86.56 22.78
N GLU A 17 43.53 86.91 23.57
CA GLU A 17 44.32 85.96 24.35
C GLU A 17 43.47 85.23 25.40
N ILE A 18 42.63 85.95 26.15
CA ILE A 18 41.72 85.35 27.15
C ILE A 18 40.73 84.39 26.48
N ILE A 19 40.14 84.79 25.34
CA ILE A 19 39.23 83.94 24.57
C ILE A 19 39.95 82.67 24.08
N SER A 20 41.16 82.83 23.53
CA SER A 20 41.98 81.72 23.04
C SER A 20 42.29 80.71 24.16
N ARG A 21 42.79 81.20 25.31
CA ARG A 21 43.07 80.38 26.49
C ARG A 21 41.81 79.64 26.96
N ARG A 22 40.65 80.31 27.03
CA ARG A 22 39.38 79.68 27.41
C ARG A 22 38.98 78.56 26.45
N SER A 23 39.11 78.78 25.14
CA SER A 23 38.87 77.76 24.11
C SER A 23 39.79 76.54 24.31
N ASP A 24 41.07 76.76 24.62
CA ASP A 24 42.03 75.67 24.82
C ASP A 24 41.76 74.88 26.11
N TYR A 25 41.35 75.54 27.20
CA TYR A 25 40.88 74.85 28.41
C TYR A 25 39.67 73.96 28.11
N GLN A 26 38.69 74.44 27.35
CA GLN A 26 37.51 73.65 26.95
C GLN A 26 37.91 72.42 26.11
N LYS A 27 38.86 72.55 25.19
CA LYS A 27 39.38 71.41 24.41
C LYS A 27 40.02 70.36 25.33
N ILE A 28 40.81 70.79 26.32
CA ILE A 28 41.46 69.89 27.28
C ILE A 28 40.42 69.19 28.16
N GLU A 29 39.43 69.93 28.65
CA GLU A 29 38.33 69.40 29.46
C GLU A 29 37.50 68.37 28.68
N TYR A 30 37.15 68.67 27.43
CA TYR A 30 36.46 67.74 26.54
C TYR A 30 37.26 66.44 26.34
N LYS A 31 38.56 66.53 26.07
CA LYS A 31 39.45 65.36 25.94
C LYS A 31 39.48 64.52 27.22
N ARG A 32 39.58 65.18 28.39
CA ARG A 32 39.57 64.49 29.70
C ARG A 32 38.23 63.80 29.95
N HIS A 33 37.12 64.49 29.68
CA HIS A 33 35.78 63.94 29.83
C HIS A 33 35.60 62.71 28.93
N PHE A 34 35.98 62.81 27.66
CA PHE A 34 35.86 61.70 26.71
C PHE A 34 36.75 60.51 27.11
N ALA A 35 37.98 60.75 27.54
CA ALA A 35 38.85 59.71 28.06
C ALA A 35 38.25 59.02 29.29
N ALA A 36 37.69 59.78 30.23
CA ALA A 36 36.99 59.24 31.39
C ALA A 36 35.79 58.38 30.98
N LEU A 37 34.97 58.82 30.03
CA LEU A 37 33.85 58.05 29.50
C LEU A 37 34.30 56.71 28.89
N ILE A 38 35.40 56.70 28.14
CA ILE A 38 35.94 55.46 27.56
C ILE A 38 36.36 54.50 28.66
N ILE A 39 37.15 54.96 29.64
CA ILE A 39 37.62 54.14 30.76
C ILE A 39 36.43 53.55 31.50
N GLN A 40 35.45 54.39 31.82
CA GLN A 40 34.24 53.98 32.52
C GLN A 40 33.41 52.96 31.72
N LYS A 41 33.22 53.18 30.42
CA LYS A 41 32.50 52.25 29.52
C LYS A 41 33.19 50.89 29.48
N VAL A 42 34.50 50.87 29.28
CA VAL A 42 35.29 49.63 29.23
C VAL A 42 35.23 48.90 30.55
N PHE A 43 35.38 49.61 31.68
CA PHE A 43 35.34 49.03 33.01
C PHE A 43 33.98 48.41 33.33
N ARG A 44 32.87 49.11 33.05
CA ARG A 44 31.51 48.55 33.22
C ARG A 44 31.33 47.28 32.38
N GLY A 45 31.79 47.29 31.13
CA GLY A 45 31.76 46.10 30.26
C GLY A 45 32.60 44.94 30.80
N TYR A 46 33.77 45.22 31.38
CA TYR A 46 34.61 44.22 32.04
C TYR A 46 33.90 43.57 33.23
N LEU A 47 33.28 44.37 34.11
CA LEU A 47 32.56 43.86 35.27
C LEU A 47 31.43 42.90 34.88
N VAL A 48 30.61 43.28 33.89
CA VAL A 48 29.52 42.44 33.40
C VAL A 48 30.06 41.11 32.85
N ARG A 49 31.06 41.15 31.98
CA ARG A 49 31.67 39.93 31.41
C ARG A 49 32.27 39.02 32.47
N LYS A 50 32.93 39.59 33.49
CA LYS A 50 33.49 38.85 34.62
C LYS A 50 32.40 38.14 35.42
N THR A 51 31.29 38.83 35.68
CA THR A 51 30.14 38.27 36.41
C THR A 51 29.47 37.14 35.62
N ILE A 52 29.18 37.37 34.33
CA ILE A 52 28.59 36.34 33.45
C ILE A 52 29.50 35.10 33.38
N LYS A 53 30.82 35.30 33.25
CA LYS A 53 31.78 34.18 33.24
C LYS A 53 31.69 33.35 34.51
N ARG A 54 31.59 33.99 35.69
CA ARG A 54 31.43 33.31 36.98
C ARG A 54 30.12 32.53 37.05
N TRP A 55 29.01 33.12 36.62
CA TRP A 55 27.71 32.45 36.59
C TRP A 55 27.72 31.22 35.66
N ASN A 56 28.29 31.37 34.46
CA ASN A 56 28.40 30.26 33.51
C ASN A 56 29.29 29.13 34.04
N GLN A 57 30.38 29.45 34.72
CA GLN A 57 31.23 28.44 35.38
C GLN A 57 30.46 27.70 36.48
N ALA A 58 29.74 28.43 37.35
CA ALA A 58 28.92 27.81 38.39
C ALA A 58 27.82 26.92 37.80
N ALA A 59 27.10 27.41 36.78
CA ALA A 59 26.07 26.64 36.08
C ALA A 59 26.65 25.37 35.45
N THR A 60 27.80 25.48 34.77
CA THR A 60 28.47 24.32 34.14
C THR A 60 28.86 23.28 35.18
N THR A 61 29.38 23.71 36.34
CA THR A 61 29.70 22.82 37.45
C THR A 61 28.45 22.08 37.93
N ILE A 62 27.37 22.79 38.25
CA ILE A 62 26.10 22.19 38.71
C ILE A 62 25.57 21.20 37.67
N GLN A 63 25.51 21.60 36.41
CA GLN A 63 25.02 20.76 35.33
C GLN A 63 25.88 19.50 35.13
N ARG A 64 27.22 19.61 35.23
CA ARG A 64 28.13 18.47 35.14
C ARG A 64 27.88 17.47 36.27
N TRP A 65 27.74 17.97 37.50
CA TRP A 65 27.43 17.13 38.66
C TRP A 65 26.07 16.44 38.52
N PHE A 66 25.04 17.19 38.12
CA PHE A 66 23.70 16.64 37.92
C PHE A 66 23.67 15.54 36.85
N ARG A 67 24.27 15.75 35.68
CA ARG A 67 24.37 14.72 34.62
C ARG A 67 25.09 13.46 35.13
N GLY A 68 26.16 13.66 35.90
CA GLY A 68 26.90 12.55 36.52
C GLY A 68 26.09 11.79 37.58
N TRP A 69 25.29 12.49 38.38
CA TRP A 69 24.39 11.88 39.37
C TRP A 69 23.28 11.10 38.68
N GLN A 70 22.60 11.72 37.70
CA GLN A 70 21.51 11.10 36.95
C GLN A 70 21.97 9.79 36.30
N LEU A 71 23.16 9.77 35.69
CA LEU A 71 23.72 8.54 35.12
C LEU A 71 23.91 7.46 36.20
N ARG A 72 24.55 7.79 37.33
CA ARG A 72 24.79 6.83 38.41
C ARG A 72 23.49 6.31 39.03
N TRP A 73 22.44 7.12 39.06
CA TRP A 73 21.14 6.72 39.57
C TRP A 73 20.44 5.71 38.66
N HIS A 74 20.43 5.96 37.34
CA HIS A 74 19.67 5.12 36.40
C HIS A 74 20.47 3.94 35.83
N LEU A 75 21.80 4.03 35.74
CA LEU A 75 22.65 3.02 35.11
C LEU A 75 22.54 1.62 35.75
N PRO A 76 22.49 1.46 37.09
CA PRO A 76 22.39 0.14 37.70
C PRO A 76 21.14 -0.62 37.27
N GLU A 77 19.99 0.06 37.20
CA GLU A 77 18.72 -0.55 36.80
C GLU A 77 18.74 -0.95 35.31
N ILE A 78 19.24 -0.06 34.44
CA ILE A 78 19.40 -0.35 33.01
C ILE A 78 20.33 -1.56 32.79
N LEU A 79 21.44 -1.63 33.53
CA LEU A 79 22.38 -2.76 33.44
C LEU A 79 21.73 -4.06 33.92
N ARG A 80 20.98 -4.01 35.03
CA ARG A 80 20.26 -5.16 35.56
C ARG A 80 19.27 -5.70 34.53
N GLN A 81 18.41 -4.85 33.97
CA GLN A 81 17.43 -5.25 32.95
C GLN A 81 18.09 -5.85 31.71
N ASN A 82 19.19 -5.24 31.24
CA ASN A 82 19.95 -5.79 30.12
C ASN A 82 20.54 -7.17 30.43
N LEU A 83 21.15 -7.34 31.61
CA LEU A 83 21.69 -8.64 32.01
C LEU A 83 20.60 -9.71 32.11
N GLU A 84 19.44 -9.37 32.67
CA GLU A 84 18.30 -10.27 32.76
C GLU A 84 17.78 -10.66 31.36
N LEU A 85 17.69 -9.71 30.43
CA LEU A 85 17.31 -9.98 29.03
C LEU A 85 18.32 -10.89 28.32
N LEU A 86 19.62 -10.62 28.47
CA LEU A 86 20.67 -11.47 27.89
C LEU A 86 20.60 -12.89 28.44
N ARG A 87 20.42 -13.03 29.75
CA ARG A 87 20.26 -14.33 30.43
C ARG A 87 19.02 -15.06 29.92
N TRP A 88 17.88 -14.38 29.83
CA TRP A 88 16.64 -14.95 29.31
C TRP A 88 16.82 -15.46 27.87
N ARG A 89 17.41 -14.65 26.99
CA ARG A 89 17.69 -15.04 25.59
C ARG A 89 18.58 -16.26 25.49
N TYR A 90 19.61 -16.35 26.33
CA TYR A 90 20.49 -17.51 26.37
C TYR A 90 19.73 -18.79 26.69
N TYR A 91 18.93 -18.78 27.76
CA TYR A 91 18.16 -19.95 28.15
C TYR A 91 17.03 -20.28 27.16
N ASP A 92 16.40 -19.28 26.56
CA ASP A 92 15.38 -19.48 25.52
C ASP A 92 15.96 -20.15 24.26
N GLN A 93 17.16 -19.77 23.83
CA GLN A 93 17.86 -20.43 22.74
C GLN A 93 18.19 -21.89 23.08
N CYS A 94 18.68 -22.15 24.30
CA CYS A 94 18.92 -23.50 24.78
C CYS A 94 17.63 -24.33 24.82
N ALA A 95 16.54 -23.76 25.35
CA ALA A 95 15.24 -24.40 25.39
C ALA A 95 14.73 -24.71 23.99
N THR A 96 14.83 -23.78 23.05
CA THR A 96 14.43 -23.98 21.65
C THR A 96 15.15 -25.17 21.02
N LYS A 97 16.46 -25.32 21.25
CA LYS A 97 17.23 -26.48 20.77
C LYS A 97 16.71 -27.80 21.34
N ILE A 98 16.52 -27.85 22.66
CA ILE A 98 16.00 -29.04 23.35
C ILE A 98 14.61 -29.40 22.82
N GLN A 99 13.72 -28.41 22.73
CA GLN A 99 12.37 -28.63 22.27
C GLN A 99 12.31 -29.05 20.79
N ALA A 100 13.14 -28.47 19.91
CA ALA A 100 13.20 -28.86 18.50
C ALA A 100 13.65 -30.32 18.35
N LEU A 101 14.67 -30.74 19.11
CA LEU A 101 15.11 -32.13 19.15
C LEU A 101 13.99 -33.06 19.62
N TRP A 102 13.29 -32.70 20.70
CA TRP A 102 12.18 -33.49 21.22
C TRP A 102 11.02 -33.61 20.24
N ARG A 103 10.56 -32.50 19.66
CA ARG A 103 9.49 -32.50 18.65
C ARG A 103 9.87 -33.37 17.45
N GLY A 104 11.11 -33.26 16.97
CA GLY A 104 11.63 -34.10 15.90
C GLY A 104 11.66 -35.59 16.26
N TYR A 105 12.14 -35.94 17.46
CA TYR A 105 12.14 -37.31 17.96
C TYR A 105 10.73 -37.89 18.03
N TRP A 106 9.80 -37.14 18.63
CA TRP A 106 8.42 -37.60 18.85
C TRP A 106 7.71 -37.92 17.53
N VAL A 107 7.84 -37.04 16.54
CA VAL A 107 7.30 -37.27 15.19
C VAL A 107 7.89 -38.53 14.56
N ARG A 108 9.23 -38.71 14.58
CA ARG A 108 9.88 -39.89 13.99
C ARG A 108 9.50 -41.20 14.70
N LYS A 109 9.17 -41.15 15.99
CA LYS A 109 8.75 -42.33 16.76
C LYS A 109 7.30 -42.74 16.52
N LYS A 110 6.41 -41.77 16.31
CA LYS A 110 4.95 -42.00 16.28
C LYS A 110 4.35 -41.96 14.88
N ILE A 111 4.98 -41.26 13.93
CA ILE A 111 4.43 -41.04 12.60
C ILE A 111 5.38 -41.63 11.57
N ASP A 112 4.85 -42.46 10.67
CA ASP A 112 5.59 -42.84 9.47
C ASP A 112 5.60 -41.67 8.48
N ILE A 113 6.68 -40.90 8.56
CA ILE A 113 6.90 -39.72 7.72
C ILE A 113 6.91 -40.09 6.22
N LYS A 114 7.39 -41.28 5.85
CA LYS A 114 7.46 -41.71 4.45
C LYS A 114 6.06 -41.97 3.90
N ALA A 115 5.24 -42.71 4.66
CA ALA A 115 3.85 -42.95 4.29
C ALA A 115 3.05 -41.64 4.19
N MET A 116 3.25 -40.71 5.12
CA MET A 116 2.59 -39.40 5.09
C MET A 116 2.98 -38.57 3.86
N ILE A 117 4.26 -38.55 3.48
CA ILE A 117 4.74 -37.85 2.28
C ILE A 117 4.18 -38.51 1.01
N ALA A 118 4.17 -39.84 0.95
CA ALA A 118 3.61 -40.57 -0.18
C ALA A 118 2.11 -40.25 -0.35
N LYS A 119 1.33 -40.29 0.73
CA LYS A 119 -0.09 -39.94 0.70
C LYS A 119 -0.31 -38.49 0.27
N ARG A 120 0.53 -37.55 0.71
CA ARG A 120 0.46 -36.16 0.27
C ARG A 120 0.70 -36.03 -1.25
N ARG A 121 1.69 -36.73 -1.80
CA ARG A 121 1.97 -36.70 -3.25
C ARG A 121 0.83 -37.31 -4.06
N GLU A 122 0.26 -38.41 -3.60
CA GLU A 122 -0.90 -39.04 -4.22
C GLU A 122 -2.09 -38.07 -4.28
N LEU A 123 -2.40 -37.42 -3.16
CA LEU A 123 -3.46 -36.41 -3.11
C LEU A 123 -3.18 -35.21 -4.04
N GLN A 124 -1.92 -34.78 -4.13
CA GLN A 124 -1.54 -33.71 -5.07
C GLN A 124 -1.77 -34.13 -6.53
N ALA A 125 -1.38 -35.34 -6.90
CA ALA A 125 -1.61 -35.87 -8.24
C ALA A 125 -3.11 -36.00 -8.57
N MET A 126 -3.91 -36.48 -7.61
CA MET A 126 -5.36 -36.57 -7.75
C MET A 126 -6.01 -35.19 -7.91
N ASN A 127 -5.57 -34.20 -7.13
CA ASN A 127 -6.05 -32.83 -7.25
C ASN A 127 -5.71 -32.23 -8.62
N GLU A 128 -4.52 -32.50 -9.13
CA GLU A 128 -4.10 -32.04 -10.45
C GLU A 128 -4.93 -32.69 -11.56
N GLN A 129 -5.14 -34.01 -11.49
CA GLN A 129 -6.04 -34.72 -12.41
C GLN A 129 -7.45 -34.15 -12.37
N THR A 130 -8.01 -33.95 -11.18
CA THR A 130 -9.35 -33.39 -10.99
C THR A 130 -9.45 -31.99 -11.61
N MET A 131 -8.43 -31.15 -11.44
CA MET A 131 -8.38 -29.83 -12.06
C MET A 131 -8.39 -29.91 -13.59
N GLN A 132 -7.61 -30.83 -14.17
CA GLN A 132 -7.58 -31.05 -15.62
C GLN A 132 -8.93 -31.55 -16.14
N THR A 133 -9.58 -32.49 -15.46
CA THR A 133 -10.91 -32.98 -15.82
C THR A 133 -11.93 -31.86 -15.78
N LEU A 134 -11.92 -31.02 -14.75
CA LEU A 134 -12.81 -29.86 -14.66
C LEU A 134 -12.57 -28.87 -15.79
N GLN A 135 -11.31 -28.54 -16.09
CA GLN A 135 -10.97 -27.64 -17.20
C GLN A 135 -11.49 -28.15 -18.55
N ASN A 136 -11.37 -29.46 -18.80
CA ASN A 136 -11.89 -30.09 -20.00
C ASN A 136 -13.42 -30.06 -20.02
N ALA A 137 -14.09 -30.42 -18.93
CA ALA A 137 -15.55 -30.36 -18.83
C ALA A 137 -16.09 -28.94 -19.07
N PHE A 138 -15.45 -27.91 -18.51
CA PHE A 138 -15.82 -26.52 -18.78
C PHE A 138 -15.58 -26.11 -20.24
N ARG A 139 -14.56 -26.66 -20.90
CA ARG A 139 -14.32 -26.42 -22.32
C ARG A 139 -15.43 -27.03 -23.17
N ASP A 140 -15.79 -28.28 -22.88
CA ASP A 140 -16.85 -29.00 -23.59
C ASP A 140 -18.21 -28.33 -23.41
N LEU A 141 -18.53 -27.88 -22.18
CA LEU A 141 -19.75 -27.12 -21.93
C LEU A 141 -19.82 -25.84 -22.77
N ARG A 142 -18.73 -25.07 -22.83
CA ARG A 142 -18.67 -23.87 -23.69
C ARG A 142 -18.81 -24.20 -25.18
N GLU A 143 -18.32 -25.35 -25.63
CA GLU A 143 -18.51 -25.79 -27.01
C GLU A 143 -19.94 -26.23 -27.30
N GLN A 144 -20.56 -26.96 -26.36
CA GLN A 144 -21.96 -27.34 -26.44
C GLN A 144 -22.88 -26.13 -26.45
N GLU A 145 -22.64 -25.13 -25.59
CA GLU A 145 -23.40 -23.87 -25.59
C GLU A 145 -23.29 -23.15 -26.93
N ARG A 146 -22.06 -23.01 -27.47
CA ARG A 146 -21.85 -22.43 -28.81
C ARG A 146 -22.60 -23.19 -29.90
N MET A 147 -22.58 -24.53 -29.86
CA MET A 147 -23.31 -25.37 -30.81
C MET A 147 -24.83 -25.20 -30.67
N ARG A 148 -25.36 -25.17 -29.44
CA ARG A 148 -26.78 -24.93 -29.16
C ARG A 148 -27.22 -23.56 -29.68
N ASP A 149 -26.41 -22.53 -29.47
CA ASP A 149 -26.70 -21.19 -29.98
C ASP A 149 -26.67 -21.13 -31.51
N PHE A 150 -25.72 -21.82 -32.14
CA PHE A 150 -25.67 -21.94 -33.60
C PHE A 150 -26.93 -22.61 -34.15
N ILE A 151 -27.32 -23.74 -33.55
CA ILE A 151 -28.55 -24.46 -33.90
C ILE A 151 -29.77 -23.57 -33.67
N LYS A 152 -29.87 -22.88 -32.53
CA LYS A 152 -30.98 -21.98 -32.20
C LYS A 152 -31.10 -20.83 -33.21
N LYS A 153 -29.98 -20.22 -33.61
CA LYS A 153 -29.93 -19.20 -34.66
C LYS A 153 -30.41 -19.75 -36.01
N LYS A 154 -29.89 -20.92 -36.42
CA LYS A 154 -30.31 -21.62 -37.65
C LYS A 154 -31.81 -21.98 -37.62
N MET A 155 -32.33 -22.37 -36.46
CA MET A 155 -33.75 -22.69 -36.30
C MET A 155 -34.63 -21.44 -36.38
N LYS A 156 -34.17 -20.31 -35.81
CA LYS A 156 -34.89 -19.03 -35.90
C LYS A 156 -34.99 -18.55 -37.35
N THR A 157 -33.92 -18.68 -38.14
CA THR A 157 -33.96 -18.31 -39.57
C THR A 157 -34.87 -19.23 -40.38
N ILE A 158 -34.84 -20.55 -40.16
CA ILE A 158 -35.76 -21.49 -40.82
C ILE A 158 -37.22 -21.16 -40.47
N ARG A 159 -37.53 -20.91 -39.19
CA ARG A 159 -38.89 -20.55 -38.76
C ARG A 159 -39.36 -19.24 -39.39
N ALA A 160 -38.48 -18.23 -39.48
CA ALA A 160 -38.78 -16.99 -40.18
C ALA A 160 -39.12 -17.25 -41.65
N LEU A 161 -38.31 -18.05 -42.36
CA LEU A 161 -38.57 -18.42 -43.76
C LEU A 161 -39.92 -19.14 -43.93
N GLN A 162 -40.26 -20.07 -43.03
CA GLN A 162 -41.54 -20.79 -43.08
C GLN A 162 -42.76 -19.88 -42.89
N ASN A 163 -42.66 -18.86 -42.02
CA ASN A 163 -43.77 -17.92 -41.80
C ASN A 163 -43.98 -16.96 -42.97
N MET A 164 -42.98 -16.75 -43.84
CA MET A 164 -43.08 -15.91 -45.04
C MET A 164 -43.70 -16.66 -46.24
N HIS A 165 -44.64 -17.58 -46.01
CA HIS A 165 -45.27 -18.40 -47.05
C HIS A 165 -45.99 -17.61 -48.16
N HIS A 166 -46.31 -16.33 -47.92
CA HIS A 166 -46.82 -15.38 -48.93
C HIS A 166 -45.80 -15.08 -50.06
N ILE A 167 -44.54 -15.46 -49.87
CA ILE A 167 -43.47 -15.31 -50.85
C ILE A 167 -43.47 -16.45 -51.89
N ILE A 168 -44.12 -17.58 -51.58
CA ILE A 168 -44.16 -18.79 -52.41
C ILE A 168 -45.58 -18.94 -52.99
N ARG A 169 -45.70 -19.31 -54.27
CA ARG A 169 -46.99 -19.69 -54.87
C ARG A 169 -47.67 -20.81 -54.08
N THR A 170 -48.93 -20.61 -53.71
CA THR A 170 -49.85 -21.68 -53.31
C THR A 170 -50.72 -22.04 -54.52
N ARG A 171 -51.43 -23.19 -54.47
CA ARG A 171 -52.25 -23.69 -55.60
C ARG A 171 -53.22 -22.61 -56.14
N ASP A 172 -53.67 -21.73 -55.25
CA ASP A 172 -54.73 -20.77 -55.53
C ASP A 172 -54.24 -19.31 -55.57
N VAL A 173 -53.02 -18.98 -55.10
CA VAL A 173 -52.48 -17.61 -55.02
C VAL A 173 -51.00 -17.58 -55.43
N GLU A 174 -50.67 -16.70 -56.40
CA GLU A 174 -49.28 -16.44 -56.84
C GLU A 174 -48.47 -15.76 -55.72
N GLY A 175 -47.25 -16.24 -55.46
CA GLY A 175 -46.34 -15.65 -54.48
C GLY A 175 -45.54 -14.50 -55.08
N VAL A 176 -44.91 -13.69 -54.21
CA VAL A 176 -44.18 -12.48 -54.63
C VAL A 176 -43.01 -12.76 -55.59
N PHE A 177 -42.35 -13.92 -55.49
CA PHE A 177 -41.26 -14.32 -56.41
C PHE A 177 -41.68 -15.32 -57.49
N SER A 178 -42.99 -15.54 -57.66
CA SER A 178 -43.50 -16.42 -58.70
C SER A 178 -43.33 -15.80 -60.09
N LEU A 179 -43.08 -16.63 -61.09
CA LEU A 179 -43.11 -16.20 -62.49
C LEU A 179 -44.57 -16.11 -62.95
N HIS A 180 -45.13 -14.89 -62.92
CA HIS A 180 -46.51 -14.60 -63.26
C HIS A 180 -46.91 -15.19 -64.62
N GLY A 181 -48.08 -15.85 -64.68
CA GLY A 181 -48.61 -16.46 -65.90
C GLY A 181 -48.04 -17.83 -66.27
N THR A 182 -47.20 -18.44 -65.42
CA THR A 182 -46.71 -19.81 -65.62
C THR A 182 -46.93 -20.69 -64.40
N ASP A 183 -47.33 -21.96 -64.56
CA ASP A 183 -47.58 -22.88 -63.43
C ASP A 183 -46.30 -23.54 -62.88
N LYS A 184 -45.13 -22.92 -63.12
CA LYS A 184 -43.82 -23.46 -62.70
C LYS A 184 -43.24 -22.60 -61.58
N PHE A 185 -42.69 -23.25 -60.56
CA PHE A 185 -41.95 -22.58 -59.50
C PHE A 185 -40.71 -21.87 -60.05
N SER A 186 -40.48 -20.63 -59.61
CA SER A 186 -39.22 -19.91 -59.83
C SER A 186 -38.06 -20.65 -59.16
N ASP A 187 -36.83 -20.45 -59.64
CA ASP A 187 -35.65 -21.11 -59.04
C ASP A 187 -35.45 -20.69 -57.57
N ILE A 188 -35.87 -19.48 -57.22
CA ILE A 188 -35.89 -18.98 -55.84
C ILE A 188 -36.94 -19.74 -55.01
N GLU A 189 -38.13 -19.97 -55.55
CA GLU A 189 -39.19 -20.74 -54.88
C GLU A 189 -38.78 -22.21 -54.71
N LYS A 190 -38.15 -22.82 -55.71
CA LYS A 190 -37.58 -24.17 -55.60
C LYS A 190 -36.53 -24.24 -54.50
N LEU A 191 -35.66 -23.24 -54.38
CA LEU A 191 -34.65 -23.15 -53.33
C LEU A 191 -35.28 -22.99 -51.94
N ILE A 192 -36.30 -22.13 -51.78
CA ILE A 192 -37.00 -21.95 -50.51
C ILE A 192 -37.76 -23.23 -50.13
N ILE A 193 -38.44 -23.88 -51.07
CA ILE A 193 -39.12 -25.17 -50.88
C ILE A 193 -38.11 -26.26 -50.50
N PHE A 194 -36.91 -26.27 -51.10
CA PHE A 194 -35.85 -27.20 -50.74
C PHE A 194 -35.33 -26.95 -49.32
N LEU A 195 -35.10 -25.69 -48.95
CA LEU A 195 -34.67 -25.30 -47.61
C LEU A 195 -35.74 -25.57 -46.55
N SER A 196 -37.03 -25.43 -46.89
CA SER A 196 -38.15 -25.73 -46.00
C SER A 196 -38.41 -27.24 -45.85
N LYS A 197 -38.06 -28.04 -46.86
CA LYS A 197 -38.18 -29.50 -46.89
C LYS A 197 -36.95 -30.26 -46.37
N GLN A 198 -35.82 -29.59 -46.10
CA GLN A 198 -34.73 -30.22 -45.36
C GLN A 198 -35.27 -30.68 -44.01
N LYS A 199 -35.37 -32.01 -43.85
CA LYS A 199 -35.82 -32.65 -42.61
C LYS A 199 -35.09 -32.03 -41.43
N ILE A 200 -35.88 -31.52 -40.49
CA ILE A 200 -35.50 -31.22 -39.13
C ILE A 200 -35.13 -32.55 -38.47
N SER A 201 -33.91 -33.03 -38.68
CA SER A 201 -33.38 -34.14 -37.90
C SER A 201 -32.89 -33.61 -36.56
N SER A 202 -33.66 -33.92 -35.52
CA SER A 202 -33.26 -34.16 -34.13
C SER A 202 -32.60 -33.03 -33.34
N VAL A 203 -33.38 -32.05 -32.84
CA VAL A 203 -33.04 -31.29 -31.61
C VAL A 203 -34.31 -30.97 -30.82
N GLN A 204 -34.86 -31.98 -30.15
CA GLN A 204 -35.87 -31.99 -29.06
C GLN A 204 -36.42 -33.43 -29.06
N THR A 205 -36.25 -34.31 -28.08
CA THR A 205 -35.96 -34.21 -26.65
C THR A 205 -35.36 -35.56 -26.20
N ARG A 206 -34.09 -35.57 -25.80
CA ARG A 206 -33.54 -36.58 -24.88
C ARG A 206 -32.66 -35.81 -23.93
N ASN A 207 -33.28 -35.24 -22.89
CA ASN A 207 -32.66 -34.70 -21.68
C ASN A 207 -33.82 -34.28 -20.79
N TYR A 208 -34.39 -35.24 -20.05
CA TYR A 208 -35.17 -35.10 -18.80
C TYR A 208 -35.78 -36.48 -18.47
N SER A 209 -34.96 -37.54 -18.36
CA SER A 209 -35.45 -38.85 -17.85
C SER A 209 -34.38 -39.74 -17.21
N ASN A 210 -33.10 -39.36 -17.14
CA ASN A 210 -32.04 -40.23 -16.58
C ASN A 210 -31.35 -39.72 -15.31
N ASP A 211 -31.78 -38.59 -14.73
CA ASP A 211 -31.18 -38.06 -13.47
C ASP A 211 -32.08 -38.25 -12.23
N SER A 212 -33.06 -39.15 -12.26
CA SER A 212 -33.92 -39.40 -11.09
C SER A 212 -34.00 -40.86 -10.65
N LYS A 213 -32.94 -41.65 -10.89
CA LYS A 213 -32.82 -43.01 -10.35
C LYS A 213 -31.35 -43.43 -10.16
N LYS A 214 -30.68 -42.83 -9.18
CA LYS A 214 -29.59 -43.42 -8.39
C LYS A 214 -29.17 -42.44 -7.30
N GLU A 215 -29.90 -42.48 -6.19
CA GLU A 215 -29.41 -42.28 -4.81
C GLU A 215 -30.62 -42.14 -3.89
N CYS A 216 -31.13 -43.29 -3.46
CA CYS A 216 -31.73 -43.53 -2.16
C CYS A 216 -31.52 -45.03 -1.95
N ASP A 217 -30.45 -45.38 -1.24
CA ASP A 217 -30.48 -46.31 -0.12
C ASP A 217 -29.04 -46.46 0.44
N ASP A 218 -28.95 -46.17 1.74
CA ASP A 218 -27.98 -46.68 2.70
C ASP A 218 -26.49 -46.30 2.61
N ASN A 219 -26.12 -45.21 3.30
CA ASN A 219 -25.34 -45.36 4.54
C ASN A 219 -25.24 -44.05 5.33
N SER A 220 -26.25 -43.85 6.18
CA SER A 220 -26.12 -43.11 7.43
C SER A 220 -25.17 -43.86 8.37
N ASP A 221 -23.87 -43.56 8.34
CA ASP A 221 -22.96 -43.73 9.49
C ASP A 221 -21.51 -43.33 9.13
N SER A 222 -21.17 -42.04 9.25
CA SER A 222 -19.79 -41.56 9.55
C SER A 222 -19.60 -40.03 9.59
N ALA A 223 -20.66 -39.23 9.64
CA ALA A 223 -20.55 -37.76 9.68
C ALA A 223 -20.62 -37.15 11.09
N LEU A 224 -20.18 -37.88 12.12
CA LEU A 224 -20.00 -37.36 13.49
C LEU A 224 -18.58 -37.64 13.98
N LYS A 225 -17.60 -36.94 13.39
CA LYS A 225 -16.30 -36.63 14.03
C LYS A 225 -15.54 -35.68 13.11
N LEU A 226 -15.51 -34.40 13.47
CA LEU A 226 -14.40 -33.43 13.31
C LEU A 226 -14.93 -31.98 13.27
N VAL A 227 -15.67 -31.58 14.30
CA VAL A 227 -15.66 -30.19 14.76
C VAL A 227 -15.29 -30.23 16.23
N GLY A 228 -14.01 -30.05 16.51
CA GLY A 228 -13.48 -30.07 17.86
C GLY A 228 -11.97 -30.27 17.83
N LEU A 229 -11.25 -29.16 17.62
CA LEU A 229 -9.92 -28.86 18.20
C LEU A 229 -9.45 -27.50 17.67
N CYS A 230 -9.99 -26.44 18.26
CA CYS A 230 -9.34 -25.14 18.30
C CYS A 230 -9.55 -24.56 19.71
N LYS A 231 -8.64 -24.96 20.61
CA LYS A 231 -8.21 -24.24 21.81
C LYS A 231 -6.71 -24.48 21.92
#